data_AF-A0A839S483-F1
#
_entry.id   AF-A0A839S483-F1
#
_cell.length_a   1.000
_cell.length_b   1.000
_cell.length_c   1.000
_cell.angle_alpha   90.00
_cell.angle_beta   90.00
_cell.angle_gamma   90.00
#
_symmetry.space_group_name_H-M   'P 1'
#
loop_
_entity.id
_entity.type
_entity.pdbx_description
1 polymer ?
#
loop_
_entity_poly.entity_id
_entity_poly.type
_entity_poly.pdbx_seq_one_letter_code
_entity_poly.pdbx_strand_id
1 'polypeptide(L)'
;MGFATWYGARYGDGAAEAFTELRDVIGTHVGWWYIIVVTAMLVFCLWAALSKVGTIRLGRDDERPEFSLYSWFAMLFSAGKGIGLVFSGVSEPLNHMVNPPEMAGVQAGSDE
;
A
#
# COMPACT_ATOMS: atom_id res chain seq x y z
N MET A 1 -4.59 -10.93 -32.10
CA MET A 1 -3.95 -9.71 -31.55
C MET A 1 -4.38 -8.41 -32.21
N GLY A 2 -4.81 -8.36 -33.49
CA GLY A 2 -5.06 -7.09 -34.21
C GLY A 2 -6.24 -6.22 -33.76
N PHE A 3 -7.33 -6.80 -33.22
CA PHE A 3 -8.49 -6.01 -32.76
C PHE A 3 -8.20 -5.23 -31.48
N ALA A 4 -7.53 -5.85 -30.50
CA ALA A 4 -7.18 -5.21 -29.24
C ALA A 4 -6.16 -4.08 -29.44
N THR A 5 -5.18 -4.27 -30.34
CA THR A 5 -4.19 -3.23 -30.65
C THR A 5 -4.81 -2.06 -31.43
N TRP A 6 -5.75 -2.33 -32.34
CA TRP A 6 -6.49 -1.27 -33.06
C TRP A 6 -7.41 -0.45 -32.14
N TYR A 7 -8.17 -1.14 -31.26
CA TYR A 7 -9.04 -0.48 -30.28
C TYR A 7 -8.23 0.36 -29.29
N GLY A 8 -7.12 -0.20 -28.78
CA GLY A 8 -6.18 0.51 -27.90
C GLY A 8 -5.55 1.73 -28.57
N ALA A 9 -5.15 1.64 -29.83
CA ALA A 9 -4.57 2.79 -30.55
C ALA A 9 -5.57 3.90 -30.86
N ARG A 10 -6.88 3.61 -30.91
CA ARG A 10 -7.92 4.60 -31.27
C ARG A 10 -8.49 5.33 -30.06
N TYR A 11 -8.56 4.66 -28.92
CA TYR A 11 -9.21 5.14 -27.69
C TYR A 11 -8.30 5.15 -26.46
N GLY A 12 -7.09 4.60 -26.56
CA GLY A 12 -6.15 4.48 -25.45
C GLY A 12 -5.59 5.82 -25.00
N ASP A 13 -5.32 6.75 -25.92
CA ASP A 13 -4.73 8.05 -25.59
C ASP A 13 -5.70 8.91 -24.75
N GLY A 14 -6.96 9.04 -25.19
CA GLY A 14 -7.97 9.79 -24.43
C GLY A 14 -8.30 9.14 -23.08
N ALA A 15 -8.24 7.81 -22.98
CA ALA A 15 -8.39 7.12 -21.70
C ALA A 15 -7.19 7.36 -20.78
N ALA A 16 -5.96 7.31 -21.31
CA ALA A 16 -4.74 7.54 -20.55
C ALA A 16 -4.66 8.97 -20.00
N GLU A 17 -5.04 9.97 -20.80
CA GLU A 17 -5.13 11.37 -20.38
C GLU A 17 -6.15 11.53 -19.25
N ALA A 18 -7.36 11.00 -19.41
CA ALA A 18 -8.40 11.08 -18.39
C ALA A 18 -8.00 10.41 -17.07
N PHE A 19 -7.34 9.24 -17.13
CA PHE A 19 -6.83 8.57 -15.92
C PHE A 19 -5.69 9.36 -15.26
N THR A 20 -4.83 10.00 -16.05
CA THR A 20 -3.73 10.83 -15.55
C THR A 20 -4.27 12.07 -14.83
N GLU A 21 -5.19 12.79 -15.47
CA GLU A 21 -5.84 13.96 -14.88
C GLU A 21 -6.58 13.59 -13.58
N LEU A 22 -7.35 12.49 -13.60
CA LEU A 22 -8.06 12.02 -12.42
C LEU A 22 -7.11 11.67 -11.28
N ARG A 23 -6.03 10.94 -11.57
CA ARG A 23 -4.99 10.59 -10.60
C ARG A 23 -4.39 11.85 -9.98
N ASP A 24 -4.06 12.84 -10.79
CA ASP A 24 -3.40 14.07 -10.33
C ASP A 24 -4.36 14.91 -9.47
N VAL A 25 -5.63 15.05 -9.87
CA VAL A 25 -6.67 15.73 -9.09
C VAL A 25 -6.84 15.08 -7.71
N ILE A 26 -6.99 13.75 -7.67
CA ILE A 26 -7.12 13.00 -6.41
C ILE A 26 -5.85 13.15 -5.57
N GLY A 27 -4.68 13.01 -6.18
CA GLY A 27 -3.39 13.13 -5.50
C GLY A 27 -3.21 14.49 -4.82
N THR A 28 -3.50 15.58 -5.53
CA THR A 28 -3.33 16.94 -5.00
C THR A 28 -4.38 17.29 -3.94
N HIS A 29 -5.64 16.88 -4.13
CA HIS A 29 -6.74 17.35 -3.27
C HIS A 29 -6.97 16.44 -2.05
N VAL A 30 -6.83 15.12 -2.23
CA VAL A 30 -7.15 14.12 -1.20
C VAL A 30 -5.89 13.59 -0.51
N GLY A 31 -4.71 13.74 -1.12
CA GLY A 31 -3.46 13.17 -0.62
C GLY A 31 -3.12 13.54 0.83
N TRP A 32 -3.24 14.82 1.20
CA TRP A 32 -2.92 15.28 2.56
C TRP A 32 -3.88 14.71 3.62
N TRP A 33 -5.18 14.65 3.30
CA TRP A 33 -6.20 14.09 4.19
C TRP A 33 -6.02 12.58 4.34
N TYR A 34 -5.69 11.88 3.24
CA TYR A 34 -5.40 10.45 3.24
C TYR A 34 -4.26 10.10 4.22
N ILE A 35 -3.16 10.86 4.19
CA ILE A 35 -2.02 10.64 5.10
C ILE A 35 -2.46 10.77 6.56
N ILE A 36 -3.22 11.82 6.90
CA ILE A 36 -3.72 12.03 8.27
C ILE A 36 -4.58 10.86 8.74
N VAL A 37 -5.49 10.38 7.89
CA VAL A 37 -6.38 9.26 8.23
C VAL A 37 -5.61 7.97 8.44
N VAL A 38 -4.65 7.65 7.57
CA VAL A 38 -3.82 6.44 7.71
C VAL A 38 -2.97 6.51 8.97
N THR A 39 -2.34 7.66 9.25
CA THR A 39 -1.58 7.87 10.49
C THR A 39 -2.48 7.77 11.72
N ALA A 40 -3.68 8.35 11.69
CA ALA A 40 -4.64 8.27 12.79
C ALA A 40 -5.07 6.82 13.05
N MET A 41 -5.31 6.03 11.99
CA MET A 41 -5.63 4.60 12.13
C MET A 41 -4.46 3.81 12.73
N LEU A 42 -3.22 4.11 12.33
CA LEU A 42 -2.03 3.51 12.93
C LEU A 42 -1.93 3.83 14.43
N VAL A 43 -2.12 5.10 14.80
CA VAL A 43 -2.13 5.53 16.21
C VAL A 43 -3.25 4.84 16.98
N PHE A 44 -4.43 4.69 16.38
CA PHE A 44 -5.55 3.96 16.98
C PHE A 44 -5.21 2.49 17.23
N CYS A 45 -4.58 1.80 16.27
CA CYS A 45 -4.11 0.42 16.44
C CYS A 45 -3.07 0.29 17.57
N LEU A 46 -2.11 1.22 17.65
CA LEU A 46 -1.11 1.25 18.73
C LEU A 46 -1.76 1.51 20.09
N TRP A 47 -2.71 2.45 20.15
CA TRP A 47 -3.49 2.71 21.35
C TRP A 47 -4.30 1.48 21.76
N ALA A 48 -4.96 0.79 20.84
CA ALA A 48 -5.71 -0.42 21.12
C ALA A 48 -4.79 -1.54 21.65
N ALA A 49 -3.59 -1.71 21.07
CA ALA A 49 -2.63 -2.73 21.48
C ALA A 49 -1.99 -2.45 22.86
N LEU A 50 -1.70 -1.19 23.18
CA LEU A 50 -1.03 -0.80 24.44
C LEU A 50 -1.99 -0.46 25.58
N SER A 51 -3.26 -0.16 25.27
CA SER A 51 -4.27 0.16 26.27
C SER A 51 -4.82 -1.10 26.95
N LYS A 52 -5.60 -0.89 28.02
CA LYS A 52 -6.33 -1.95 28.72
C LYS A 52 -7.27 -2.74 27.81
N VAL A 53 -7.72 -2.12 26.70
CA VAL A 53 -8.61 -2.77 25.71
C VAL A 53 -7.89 -3.92 24.99
N GLY A 54 -6.57 -3.82 24.76
CA GLY A 54 -5.79 -4.88 24.13
C GLY A 54 -5.61 -6.14 24.98
N THR A 55 -5.87 -6.06 26.29
CA THR A 55 -5.85 -7.23 27.19
C THR A 55 -7.15 -8.05 27.12
N ILE A 56 -8.20 -7.49 26.53
CA ILE A 56 -9.50 -8.15 26.43
C ILE A 56 -9.39 -9.28 25.39
N ARG A 57 -9.74 -10.50 25.80
CA ARG A 57 -9.82 -11.63 24.88
C ARG A 57 -11.04 -11.48 23.99
N LEU A 58 -10.84 -11.61 22.68
CA LEU A 58 -11.92 -11.63 21.70
C LEU A 58 -12.55 -13.02 21.67
N GLY A 59 -13.42 -13.30 22.63
CA GLY A 59 -14.06 -14.61 22.84
C GLY A 59 -14.68 -14.69 24.23
N ARG A 60 -15.01 -15.90 24.69
CA ARG A 60 -15.39 -16.09 26.10
C ARG A 60 -14.15 -16.03 26.99
N ASP A 61 -14.33 -15.63 28.25
CA ASP A 61 -13.21 -15.46 29.20
C ASP A 61 -12.39 -16.76 29.40
N ASP A 62 -13.05 -17.91 29.28
CA ASP A 62 -12.49 -19.25 29.44
C ASP A 62 -12.02 -19.89 28.12
N GLU A 63 -12.21 -19.22 26.99
CA GLU A 63 -11.88 -19.74 25.67
C GLU A 63 -10.38 -19.69 25.41
N ARG A 64 -9.87 -20.73 24.74
CA ARG A 64 -8.47 -20.85 24.32
C ARG A 64 -8.35 -20.58 22.83
N PRO A 65 -7.21 -20.06 22.35
CA PRO A 65 -6.99 -19.86 20.92
C PRO A 65 -7.17 -21.16 20.14
N GLU A 66 -7.98 -21.13 19.07
CA GLU A 66 -8.21 -22.28 18.19
C GLU A 66 -6.94 -22.68 17.41
N PHE A 67 -6.10 -21.70 17.09
CA PHE A 67 -4.87 -21.89 16.35
C PHE A 67 -3.62 -21.65 17.20
N SER A 68 -2.57 -22.42 16.92
CA SER A 68 -1.25 -22.16 17.50
C SER A 68 -0.76 -20.77 17.06
N LEU A 69 0.05 -20.11 17.90
CA LEU A 69 0.68 -18.83 17.57
C LEU A 69 1.37 -18.85 16.20
N TYR A 70 2.10 -19.93 15.89
CA TYR A 70 2.80 -20.07 14.62
C TYR A 70 1.84 -20.15 13.42
N SER A 71 0.79 -20.96 13.53
CA SER A 71 -0.25 -21.07 12.50
C SER A 71 -1.00 -19.76 12.29
N TRP A 72 -1.30 -19.04 13.38
CA TRP A 72 -1.94 -17.72 13.33
C TRP A 72 -1.07 -16.67 12.64
N PHE A 73 0.23 -16.62 12.96
CA PHE A 73 1.17 -15.72 12.28
C PHE A 73 1.28 -16.04 10.78
N ALA A 74 1.32 -17.32 10.40
CA ALA A 74 1.33 -17.74 9.00
C ALA A 74 0.06 -17.29 8.25
N MET A 75 -1.11 -17.36 8.91
CA MET A 75 -2.36 -16.86 8.34
C MET A 75 -2.35 -15.33 8.13
N LEU A 76 -1.84 -14.56 9.09
CA LEU A 76 -1.69 -13.11 8.94
C LEU A 76 -0.77 -12.75 7.77
N PHE A 77 0.34 -13.46 7.61
CA PHE A 77 1.27 -13.24 6.50
C PHE A 77 0.61 -13.55 5.15
N SER A 78 -0.10 -14.68 5.07
CA SER A 78 -0.86 -15.08 3.88
C SER A 78 -1.96 -14.07 3.51
N ALA A 79 -2.68 -13.57 4.51
CA ALA A 79 -3.74 -12.58 4.31
C ALA A 79 -3.19 -11.19 3.91
N GLY A 80 -2.02 -10.79 4.44
CA GLY A 80 -1.50 -9.43 4.28
C GLY A 80 -0.54 -9.23 3.10
N LYS A 81 0.25 -10.24 2.70
CA LYS A 81 1.31 -10.09 1.70
C LYS A 81 0.79 -10.56 0.33
N GLY A 82 0.19 -9.65 -0.45
CA GLY A 82 -0.32 -9.94 -1.79
C GLY A 82 0.73 -9.88 -2.92
N ILE A 83 0.28 -10.05 -4.17
CA ILE A 83 1.10 -9.96 -5.40
C ILE A 83 1.84 -8.62 -5.55
N GLY A 84 1.30 -7.55 -4.96
CA GLY A 84 1.88 -6.21 -5.02
C GLY A 84 3.30 -6.14 -4.48
N LEU A 85 3.66 -6.94 -3.47
CA LEU A 85 5.02 -6.98 -2.95
C LEU A 85 6.03 -7.68 -3.86
N VAL A 86 5.56 -8.63 -4.67
CA VAL A 86 6.43 -9.32 -5.65
C VAL A 86 6.73 -8.39 -6.82
N PHE A 87 5.75 -7.60 -7.25
CA PHE A 87 5.93 -6.64 -8.35
C PHE A 87 6.64 -5.36 -7.90
N SER A 88 6.16 -4.72 -6.84
CA SER A 88 6.72 -3.46 -6.35
C SER A 88 7.99 -3.65 -5.53
N GLY A 89 8.25 -4.85 -5.00
CA GLY A 89 9.43 -5.11 -4.16
C GLY A 89 10.78 -4.89 -4.88
N VAL A 90 10.81 -5.07 -6.20
CA VAL A 90 11.98 -4.71 -7.03
C VAL A 90 11.76 -3.38 -7.77
N SER A 91 10.53 -3.11 -8.20
CA SER A 91 10.24 -1.93 -9.03
C SER A 91 10.36 -0.61 -8.27
N GLU A 92 9.93 -0.56 -7.00
CA GLU A 92 9.96 0.67 -6.20
C GLU A 92 11.39 1.11 -5.85
N PRO A 93 12.31 0.23 -5.38
CA PRO A 93 13.71 0.61 -5.16
C PRO A 93 14.39 1.09 -6.45
N LEU A 94 14.19 0.37 -7.55
CA LEU A 94 14.74 0.77 -8.85
C LEU A 94 14.21 2.13 -9.30
N ASN A 95 12.92 2.40 -9.09
CA ASN A 95 12.34 3.70 -9.41
C ASN A 95 12.93 4.82 -8.56
N HIS A 96 13.13 4.60 -7.26
CA HIS A 96 13.77 5.59 -6.38
C HIS A 96 15.26 5.82 -6.72
N MET A 97 15.98 4.83 -7.27
CA MET A 97 17.36 5.02 -7.75
C MET A 97 17.43 5.89 -9.02
N VAL A 98 16.45 5.70 -9.93
CA VAL A 98 16.41 6.42 -11.21
C VAL A 98 15.73 7.79 -11.07
N ASN A 99 14.76 7.92 -10.18
CA ASN A 99 14.02 9.15 -9.87
C ASN A 99 13.99 9.35 -8.35
N PRO A 100 15.09 9.82 -7.76
CA PRO A 100 15.14 10.06 -6.33
C PRO A 100 14.10 11.11 -5.93
N PRO A 101 13.45 10.95 -4.77
CA PRO A 101 12.47 11.91 -4.31
C PRO A 101 13.15 13.27 -4.07
N GLU A 102 12.51 14.37 -4.48
CA GLU A 102 13.10 15.72 -4.41
C GLU A 102 13.58 16.09 -2.98
N MET A 103 12.94 15.53 -1.95
CA MET A 103 13.31 15.71 -0.54
C MET A 103 14.67 15.08 -0.16
N ALA A 104 15.18 14.14 -0.95
CA ALA A 104 16.47 13.49 -0.71
C ALA A 104 17.66 14.33 -1.19
N GLY A 105 17.46 15.25 -2.15
CA GLY A 105 18.54 16.11 -2.66
C GLY A 105 19.67 15.39 -3.41
N VAL A 106 19.46 14.11 -3.77
CA VAL A 106 20.45 13.27 -4.46
C VAL A 106 20.15 13.24 -5.97
N GLN A 107 21.20 13.22 -6.79
CA GLN A 107 21.08 13.21 -8.24
C GLN A 107 20.94 11.78 -8.76
N ALA A 108 20.02 11.55 -9.70
CA ALA A 108 19.73 10.21 -10.23
C ALA A 108 21.00 9.50 -10.74
N GLY A 109 21.28 8.30 -10.23
CA GLY A 109 22.44 7.49 -10.63
C GLY A 109 23.77 7.86 -9.99
N SER A 110 23.78 8.57 -8.86
CA SER A 110 24.98 8.68 -8.01
C SER A 110 25.39 7.32 -7.43
N ASP A 111 26.68 7.13 -7.20
CA ASP A 111 27.23 5.94 -6.52
C ASP A 111 26.94 5.91 -4.99
N GLU A 112 26.21 6.92 -4.50
CA GLU A 112 25.66 7.06 -3.14
C GLU A 112 24.13 6.96 -3.20
#